data_AF-Q9ZU98-F1
#
_entry.id   AF-Q9ZU98-F1
#
_cell.length_a   1.000
_cell.length_b   1.000
_cell.length_c   1.000
_cell.angle_alpha   90.00
_cell.angle_beta   90.00
_cell.angle_gamma   90.00
#
_symmetry.space_group_name_H-M   'P 1'
#
loop_
_entity.id
_entity.type
_entity.pdbx_description
1 polymer ?
#
loop_
_entity_poly.entity_id
_entity_poly.type
_entity_poly.pdbx_seq_one_letter_code
_entity_poly.pdbx_strand_id
1 'polypeptide(L)'
;MGSKKQIRVQNISHDNIYSGLRCFVDGSWKGSDKFSGLGWFCRSSNGDSPTMGAANLRRSLYPLHTEVEALLWSMKCMIGADNQEVAFFTDYSDLVKMVSSPTE
;
A
#
# COMPACT_ATOMS: atom_id res chain seq x y z
N MET A 1 3.28 -31.45 -17.36
CA MET A 1 2.00 -30.89 -16.87
C MET A 1 2.29 -30.13 -15.58
N GLY A 2 2.55 -28.83 -15.66
CA GLY A 2 2.84 -28.00 -14.49
C GLY A 2 1.54 -27.52 -13.86
N SER A 3 1.32 -27.83 -12.58
CA SER A 3 0.17 -27.32 -11.82
C SER A 3 0.26 -25.80 -11.72
N LYS A 4 -0.73 -25.10 -12.28
CA LYS A 4 -0.96 -23.69 -12.02
C LYS A 4 -1.23 -23.53 -10.52
N LYS A 5 -0.27 -22.98 -9.76
CA LYS A 5 -0.54 -22.48 -8.41
C LYS A 5 -1.56 -21.35 -8.55
N GLN A 6 -2.78 -21.61 -8.13
CA GLN A 6 -3.82 -20.61 -8.06
C GLN A 6 -3.39 -19.59 -6.98
N ILE A 7 -2.98 -18.41 -7.43
CA ILE A 7 -2.63 -17.30 -6.54
C ILE A 7 -3.93 -16.86 -5.88
N ARG A 8 -4.06 -17.13 -4.58
CA ARG A 8 -5.20 -16.68 -3.77
C ARG A 8 -5.00 -15.20 -3.49
N VAL A 9 -5.49 -14.34 -4.39
CA VAL A 9 -5.86 -12.97 -4.02
C VAL A 9 -6.96 -13.14 -2.97
N GLN A 10 -6.66 -12.93 -1.70
CA GLN A 10 -7.70 -12.89 -0.69
C GLN A 10 -8.52 -11.64 -0.99
N ASN A 11 -9.70 -11.83 -1.58
CA ASN A 11 -10.78 -10.87 -1.46
C ASN A 11 -11.13 -10.85 0.03
N ILE A 12 -10.43 -10.02 0.80
CA ILE A 12 -10.81 -9.72 2.18
C ILE A 12 -12.20 -9.10 2.04
N SER A 13 -13.22 -9.84 2.46
CA SER A 13 -14.57 -9.30 2.54
C SER A 13 -14.49 -8.00 3.34
N HIS A 14 -15.25 -7.00 2.94
CA HIS A 14 -15.39 -5.73 3.65
C HIS A 14 -15.92 -5.88 5.11
N ASP A 15 -16.11 -7.11 5.57
CA ASP A 15 -16.70 -7.48 6.86
C ASP A 15 -15.62 -7.63 7.94
N ASN A 16 -15.41 -6.52 8.66
CA ASN A 16 -15.38 -6.39 10.12
C ASN A 16 -14.55 -7.33 11.03
N ILE A 17 -13.66 -8.20 10.54
CA ILE A 17 -12.78 -9.04 11.39
C ILE A 17 -11.31 -8.63 11.26
N TYR A 18 -11.04 -7.32 11.21
CA TYR A 18 -9.68 -6.82 11.36
C TYR A 18 -9.63 -5.81 12.50
N SER A 19 -8.98 -6.20 13.59
CA SER A 19 -8.80 -5.39 14.81
C SER A 19 -7.67 -4.34 14.69
N GLY A 20 -7.00 -4.25 13.54
CA GLY A 20 -5.91 -3.31 13.29
C GLY A 20 -6.26 -2.10 12.40
N LEU A 21 -5.23 -1.39 11.95
CA LEU A 21 -5.36 -0.25 11.03
C LEU A 21 -5.51 -0.71 9.58
N ARG A 22 -6.51 -0.17 8.88
CA ARG A 22 -6.63 -0.30 7.42
C ARG A 22 -6.07 0.95 6.76
N CYS A 23 -4.98 0.79 6.02
CA CYS A 23 -4.26 1.86 5.36
C CYS A 23 -4.39 1.75 3.84
N PHE A 24 -5.01 2.73 3.22
CA PHE A 24 -5.08 2.90 1.77
C PHE A 24 -3.86 3.69 1.33
N VAL A 25 -3.18 3.23 0.30
CA VAL A 25 -1.91 3.77 -0.19
C VAL A 25 -2.01 3.97 -1.69
N ASP A 26 -1.52 5.12 -2.16
CA ASP A 26 -1.53 5.48 -3.58
C ASP A 26 -0.30 6.33 -3.96
N GLY A 27 0.23 6.06 -5.15
CA GLY A 27 1.34 6.76 -5.76
C GLY A 27 0.93 7.54 -7.00
N SER A 28 1.09 8.87 -7.00
CA SER A 28 0.79 9.71 -8.16
C SER A 28 2.02 9.92 -9.04
N TRP A 29 1.93 9.53 -10.31
CA TRP A 29 3.01 9.66 -11.27
C TRP A 29 2.55 10.26 -12.60
N LYS A 30 3.37 11.17 -13.15
CA LYS A 30 3.18 11.70 -14.50
C LYS A 30 4.52 11.93 -15.18
N GLY A 31 4.75 11.31 -16.34
CA GLY A 31 6.06 11.31 -16.99
C GLY A 31 6.64 12.69 -17.35
N SER A 32 5.78 13.70 -17.53
CA SER A 32 6.18 15.08 -17.78
C SER A 32 6.52 15.88 -16.52
N ASP A 33 6.15 15.38 -15.33
CA ASP A 33 6.34 16.11 -14.09
C ASP A 33 7.74 15.85 -13.49
N LYS A 34 8.23 16.82 -12.72
CA LYS A 34 9.51 16.73 -12.00
C LYS A 34 9.40 15.88 -10.72
N PHE A 35 8.20 15.81 -10.16
CA PHE A 35 7.92 15.17 -8.89
C PHE A 35 6.82 14.11 -9.06
N SER A 36 6.86 13.10 -8.20
CA SER A 36 5.76 12.18 -7.94
C SER A 36 5.14 12.50 -6.58
N GLY A 37 3.86 12.17 -6.42
CA GLY A 37 3.14 12.27 -5.16
C GLY A 37 3.06 10.93 -4.47
N LEU A 38 3.16 10.92 -3.14
CA LEU A 38 2.90 9.77 -2.29
C LEU A 38 1.74 10.11 -1.36
N GLY A 39 0.80 9.19 -1.19
CA GLY A 39 -0.35 9.37 -0.32
C GLY A 39 -0.68 8.12 0.47
N TRP A 40 -1.14 8.31 1.70
CA TRP A 40 -1.78 7.25 2.47
C TRP A 40 -2.87 7.80 3.40
N PHE A 41 -3.87 6.95 3.68
CA PHE A 41 -4.98 7.22 4.59
C PHE A 41 -5.27 5.96 5.41
N CYS A 42 -5.23 6.05 6.73
CA CYS A 42 -5.43 4.94 7.64
C CYS A 42 -6.63 5.15 8.55
N ARG A 43 -7.43 4.08 8.74
CA ARG A 43 -8.59 4.08 9.64
C ARG A 43 -8.50 2.93 10.64
N SER A 44 -8.69 3.26 11.91
CA SER A 44 -8.83 2.29 13.01
C SER A 44 -10.23 1.67 12.97
N SER A 45 -10.32 0.36 13.23
CA SER A 45 -11.60 -0.31 13.48
C SER A 45 -12.19 0.05 14.84
N ASN A 46 -11.38 0.58 15.76
CA ASN A 46 -11.79 0.92 17.13
C ASN A 46 -12.48 2.29 17.25
N GLY A 47 -12.67 3.01 16.13
CA GLY A 47 -13.35 4.30 16.10
C GLY A 47 -12.46 5.52 16.31
N ASP A 48 -11.14 5.33 16.41
CA ASP A 48 -10.18 6.43 16.47
C ASP A 48 -10.25 7.29 15.20
N SER A 49 -9.84 8.56 15.34
CA SER A 49 -9.74 9.47 14.21
C SER A 49 -8.77 8.92 13.16
N PRO A 50 -9.10 9.03 11.86
CA PRO A 50 -8.21 8.56 10.82
C PRO A 50 -6.92 9.38 10.79
N THR A 51 -5.82 8.73 10.42
CA THR A 51 -4.53 9.38 10.17
C THR A 51 -4.25 9.37 8.67
N MET A 52 -3.50 10.36 8.18
CA MET A 52 -3.17 10.46 6.76
C MET A 52 -1.86 11.18 6.55
N GLY A 53 -1.23 10.94 5.40
CA GLY A 53 -0.01 11.61 4.99
C GLY A 53 0.02 11.84 3.48
N ALA A 54 0.57 12.99 3.08
CA ALA A 54 0.93 13.28 1.71
C ALA A 54 2.37 13.81 1.65
N ALA A 55 3.13 13.37 0.65
CA ALA A 55 4.49 13.82 0.42
C ALA A 55 4.83 13.84 -1.08
N ASN A 56 5.92 14.51 -1.42
CA ASN A 56 6.40 14.63 -2.79
C ASN A 56 7.82 14.09 -2.83
N LEU A 57 8.15 13.30 -3.85
CA LEU A 57 9.51 12.88 -4.14
C LEU A 57 9.89 13.29 -5.56
N ARG A 58 11.19 13.32 -5.84
CA ARG A 58 11.65 13.43 -7.23
C ARG A 58 11.09 12.24 -8.01
N ARG A 59 10.50 12.52 -9.17
CA ARG A 59 9.76 11.50 -9.92
C ARG A 59 10.66 10.31 -10.28
N SER A 60 10.21 9.12 -9.92
CA SER A 60 10.84 7.87 -10.34
C SER A 60 10.58 7.52 -11.80
N LEU A 61 11.32 6.55 -12.35
CA LEU A 61 11.28 6.23 -13.78
C LEU A 61 9.89 5.75 -14.25
N TYR A 62 9.21 4.92 -13.46
CA TYR A 62 7.94 4.29 -13.83
C TYR A 62 6.88 4.44 -12.74
N PRO A 63 5.58 4.42 -13.07
CA PRO A 63 4.49 4.47 -12.09
C PRO A 63 4.65 3.45 -10.95
N LEU A 64 5.01 2.20 -11.28
CA LEU A 64 5.26 1.14 -10.30
C LEU A 64 6.26 1.53 -9.21
N HIS A 65 7.30 2.31 -9.53
CA HIS A 65 8.25 2.76 -8.50
C HIS A 65 7.59 3.70 -7.50
N THR A 66 6.72 4.61 -7.95
CA THR A 66 6.00 5.53 -7.07
C THR A 66 5.00 4.81 -6.18
N GLU A 67 4.35 3.76 -6.68
CA GLU A 67 3.49 2.89 -5.86
C GLU A 67 4.28 2.19 -4.75
N VAL A 68 5.46 1.64 -5.09
CA VAL A 68 6.37 1.01 -4.11
C VAL A 68 6.88 2.05 -3.09
N GLU A 69 7.25 3.24 -3.55
CA GLU A 69 7.69 4.35 -2.68
C GLU A 69 6.58 4.76 -1.69
N ALA A 70 5.33 4.85 -2.16
CA ALA A 70 4.18 5.19 -1.31
C ALA A 70 3.95 4.10 -0.26
N LEU A 71 4.02 2.83 -0.65
CA LEU A 71 3.89 1.69 0.28
C LEU A 71 4.99 1.70 1.35
N LEU A 72 6.25 1.83 0.95
CA LEU A 72 7.38 1.87 1.88
C LEU A 72 7.32 3.06 2.82
N TRP A 73 6.90 4.23 2.31
CA TRP A 73 6.74 5.41 3.14
C TRP A 73 5.61 5.23 4.15
N SER A 74 4.46 4.70 3.72
CA SER A 74 3.34 4.37 4.61
C SER A 74 3.75 3.38 5.71
N MET A 75 4.46 2.30 5.36
CA MET A 75 5.01 1.35 6.33
C MET A 75 5.93 2.02 7.35
N LYS A 76 6.84 2.89 6.91
CA LYS A 76 7.73 3.66 7.81
C LYS A 76 6.94 4.58 8.75
N CYS A 77 5.90 5.24 8.25
CA CYS A 77 5.01 6.06 9.07
C CYS A 77 4.29 5.23 10.13
N MET A 78 3.79 4.04 9.77
CA MET A 78 3.10 3.16 10.72
C MET A 78 4.05 2.62 11.80
N ILE A 79 5.24 2.16 11.41
CA ILE A 79 6.29 1.74 12.36
C ILE A 79 6.67 2.90 13.29
N GLY A 80 6.88 4.10 12.75
CA GLY A 80 7.22 5.29 13.54
C GLY A 80 6.11 5.73 14.50
N ALA A 81 4.87 5.31 14.24
CA ALA A 81 3.70 5.54 15.09
C ALA A 81 3.37 4.33 15.99
N ASP A 82 4.28 3.35 16.10
CA ASP A 82 4.12 2.11 16.89
C ASP A 82 2.92 1.24 16.48
N ASN A 83 2.52 1.30 15.21
CA ASN A 83 1.46 0.47 14.66
C ASN A 83 2.05 -0.74 13.92
N GLN A 84 2.02 -1.90 14.56
CA GLN A 84 2.59 -3.15 14.03
C GLN A 84 1.56 -4.03 13.29
N GLU A 85 0.26 -3.87 13.59
CA GLU A 85 -0.82 -4.61 12.96
C GLU A 85 -1.57 -3.70 11.97
N VAL A 86 -1.09 -3.70 10.71
CA VAL A 86 -1.63 -2.86 9.64
C VAL A 86 -1.91 -3.67 8.37
N ALA A 87 -3.10 -3.48 7.81
CA ALA A 87 -3.49 -3.99 6.50
C ALA A 87 -3.38 -2.87 5.46
N PHE A 88 -2.49 -3.05 4.48
CA PHE A 88 -2.28 -2.09 3.39
C PHE A 88 -3.11 -2.46 2.17
N PHE A 89 -3.78 -1.45 1.60
CA PHE A 89 -4.64 -1.55 0.42
C PHE A 89 -4.11 -0.60 -0.66
N THR A 90 -4.03 -1.11 -1.89
CA THR A 90 -3.65 -0.38 -3.10
C THR A 90 -4.49 -0.93 -4.25
N ASP A 91 -4.80 -0.09 -5.22
CA ASP A 91 -5.46 -0.50 -6.47
C ASP A 91 -4.46 -0.96 -7.55
N TYR A 92 -3.15 -0.84 -7.30
CA TYR A 92 -2.11 -1.21 -8.26
C TYR A 92 -1.77 -2.71 -8.22
N SER A 93 -2.41 -3.47 -9.11
CA SER A 93 -2.34 -4.94 -9.11
C SER A 93 -0.93 -5.54 -9.26
N ASP A 94 -0.01 -4.86 -9.95
CA ASP A 94 1.36 -5.35 -10.12
C ASP A 94 2.15 -5.26 -8.83
N LEU A 95 1.92 -4.22 -8.02
CA LEU A 95 2.48 -4.12 -6.68
C LEU A 95 1.96 -5.26 -5.79
N VAL A 96 0.64 -5.54 -5.82
CA VAL A 96 0.04 -6.65 -5.08
C VAL A 96 0.70 -7.98 -5.45
N LYS A 97 0.92 -8.24 -6.74
CA LYS A 97 1.59 -9.47 -7.21
C LYS A 97 3.03 -9.56 -6.68
N MET A 98 3.77 -8.46 -6.73
CA MET A 98 5.16 -8.41 -6.26
C MET A 98 5.29 -8.75 -4.78
N VAL A 99 4.38 -8.27 -3.93
CA VAL A 99 4.47 -8.47 -2.47
C VAL A 99 3.79 -9.75 -1.98
N SER A 100 2.84 -10.30 -2.75
CA SER A 100 2.07 -11.49 -2.33
C SER A 100 2.78 -12.82 -2.62
N SER A 101 3.76 -12.83 -3.52
CA SER A 101 4.52 -14.04 -3.86
C SER A 101 5.95 -13.66 -4.24
N PRO A 102 6.75 -13.19 -3.27
CA PRO A 102 8.15 -12.89 -3.53
C PRO A 102 8.87 -14.17 -3.96
N THR A 103 9.49 -14.12 -5.13
CA THR A 103 10.44 -15.15 -5.55
C THR A 103 11.77 -14.83 -4.87
N GLU A 104 12.31 -15.75 -4.08
CA GLU A 104 13.71 -15.69 -3.63
C GLU A 104 14.69 -15.95 -4.79
#